data_AF-A0A2N2Z1U6-F1
#
_entry.id   AF-A0A2N2Z1U6-F1
#
_cell.length_a   1.000
_cell.length_b   1.000
_cell.length_c   1.000
_cell.angle_alpha   90.00
_cell.angle_beta   90.00
_cell.angle_gamma   90.00
#
_symmetry.space_group_name_H-M   'P 1'
#
loop_
_entity.id
_entity.type
_entity.pdbx_description
1 polymer ?
#
loop_
_entity_poly.entity_id
_entity_poly.type
_entity_poly.pdbx_seq_one_letter_code
_entity_poly.pdbx_strand_id
1 'polypeptide(L)'
;FNAFRSDNYPPLAQAGISIKYNFANIHYPIHKHELLVHTDLDTSITVLKLFPGISPMVVDSVFQTPGIKAVILETFGSGNAPSSQWFLKRVKNAIEQKILILNVTQCKAGGVDMDKYENGLLLKKAGVLSGKDITFEAAVAKLMFLLGKGYDFDTLKKQVESSISGEISI
;
A
#
# COMPACT_ATOMS: atom_id res chain seq x y z
N PHE A 1 -9.09 -21.96 15.34
CA PHE A 1 -10.24 -21.41 14.59
C PHE A 1 -10.18 -19.89 14.33
N ASN A 2 -9.23 -19.11 14.90
CA ASN A 2 -9.12 -17.67 14.59
C ASN A 2 -8.17 -17.39 13.41
N ALA A 3 -8.69 -17.51 12.19
CA ALA A 3 -7.92 -17.35 10.95
C ALA A 3 -7.72 -15.89 10.50
N PHE A 4 -8.60 -14.97 10.92
CA PHE A 4 -8.56 -13.55 10.54
C PHE A 4 -8.25 -12.67 11.75
N ARG A 5 -7.44 -11.64 11.52
CA ARG A 5 -7.05 -10.64 12.52
C ARG A 5 -6.88 -9.30 11.82
N SER A 6 -7.12 -8.23 12.56
CA SER A 6 -6.73 -6.89 12.18
C SER A 6 -5.56 -6.50 13.07
N ASP A 7 -4.34 -6.63 12.54
CA ASP A 7 -3.13 -6.50 13.34
C ASP A 7 -2.80 -5.02 13.66
N ASN A 8 -3.22 -4.09 12.80
CA ASN A 8 -2.99 -2.65 12.97
C ASN A 8 -4.18 -1.87 13.52
N TYR A 9 -5.35 -2.50 13.68
CA TYR A 9 -6.53 -1.82 14.21
C TYR A 9 -7.37 -2.75 15.10
N PRO A 10 -7.86 -2.31 16.27
CA PRO A 10 -8.59 -3.22 17.16
C PRO A 10 -9.95 -3.62 16.56
N PRO A 11 -10.50 -4.79 16.94
CA PRO A 11 -11.80 -5.23 16.44
C PRO A 11 -12.92 -4.24 16.84
N LEU A 12 -13.85 -4.03 15.91
CA LEU A 12 -15.00 -3.13 16.10
C LEU A 12 -16.04 -3.69 17.07
N ALA A 13 -16.13 -5.02 17.16
CA ALA A 13 -16.99 -5.70 18.10
C ALA A 13 -16.47 -7.11 18.40
N GLN A 14 -16.88 -7.66 19.54
CA GLN A 14 -16.66 -9.05 19.89
C GLN A 14 -18.01 -9.73 20.10
N ALA A 15 -18.29 -10.77 19.30
CA ALA A 15 -19.48 -11.60 19.44
C ALA A 15 -19.26 -12.70 20.49
N GLY A 16 -20.09 -12.73 21.53
CA GLY A 16 -20.17 -13.79 22.53
C GLY A 16 -21.65 -14.08 22.88
N ILE A 17 -21.97 -14.33 24.15
CA ILE A 17 -23.38 -14.39 24.62
C ILE A 17 -24.13 -13.10 24.25
N SER A 18 -23.43 -11.97 24.35
CA SER A 18 -23.85 -10.67 23.82
C SER A 18 -22.76 -10.09 22.91
N ILE A 19 -23.13 -9.16 22.04
CA ILE A 19 -22.17 -8.43 21.20
C ILE A 19 -21.65 -7.24 21.99
N LYS A 20 -20.33 -7.19 22.19
CA LYS A 20 -19.64 -6.05 22.82
C LYS A 20 -19.03 -5.19 21.73
N TYR A 21 -19.59 -4.01 21.50
CA TYR A 21 -19.08 -3.06 20.52
C TYR A 21 -17.99 -2.17 21.11
N ASN A 22 -16.97 -1.88 20.32
CA ASN A 22 -15.96 -0.88 20.62
C ASN A 22 -16.31 0.42 19.90
N PHE A 23 -17.30 1.15 20.42
CA PHE A 23 -17.85 2.35 19.79
C PHE A 23 -16.80 3.45 19.52
N ALA A 24 -15.73 3.52 20.30
CA ALA A 24 -14.64 4.47 20.07
C ALA A 24 -13.82 4.19 18.79
N ASN A 25 -13.86 2.95 18.31
CA ASN A 25 -13.11 2.51 17.13
C ASN A 25 -13.99 2.39 15.88
N ILE A 26 -15.30 2.61 16.00
CA ILE A 26 -16.20 2.55 14.86
C ILE A 26 -16.15 3.90 14.14
N HIS A 27 -15.84 3.86 12.85
CA HIS A 27 -15.96 5.05 12.00
C HIS A 27 -17.43 5.27 11.64
N TYR A 28 -18.00 6.37 12.14
CA TYR A 28 -19.37 6.79 11.84
C TYR A 28 -19.39 7.82 10.71
N PRO A 29 -20.30 7.69 9.74
CA PRO A 29 -20.48 8.70 8.72
C PRO A 29 -21.00 10.00 9.37
N ILE A 30 -20.34 11.12 9.06
CA ILE A 30 -20.76 12.45 9.52
C ILE A 30 -21.99 12.93 8.75
N HIS A 31 -22.14 12.46 7.51
CA HIS A 31 -23.24 12.83 6.62
C HIS A 31 -23.92 11.59 6.04
N LYS A 32 -25.21 11.73 5.75
CA LYS A 32 -25.96 10.72 5.03
C LYS A 32 -25.58 10.78 3.55
N HIS A 33 -25.06 9.69 3.02
CA HIS A 33 -24.74 9.55 1.61
C HIS A 33 -25.71 8.55 0.96
N GLU A 34 -26.02 8.77 -0.31
CA GLU A 34 -26.66 7.73 -1.12
C GLU A 34 -25.63 6.64 -1.45
N LEU A 35 -26.10 5.40 -1.60
CA LEU A 35 -25.24 4.30 -2.00
C LEU A 35 -24.75 4.52 -3.43
N LEU A 36 -23.43 4.70 -3.59
CA LEU A 36 -22.78 4.72 -4.88
C LEU A 36 -21.87 3.50 -5.01
N VAL A 37 -22.14 2.66 -6.00
CA VAL A 37 -21.34 1.46 -6.28
C VAL A 37 -20.27 1.81 -7.31
N HIS A 38 -19.03 1.42 -7.02
CA HIS A 38 -17.91 1.59 -7.94
C HIS A 38 -17.46 0.22 -8.44
N THR A 39 -17.69 -0.04 -9.72
CA THR A 39 -17.38 -1.33 -10.37
C THR A 39 -16.14 -1.28 -11.26
N ASP A 40 -15.71 -0.08 -11.65
CA ASP A 40 -14.52 0.09 -12.47
C ASP A 40 -13.27 -0.15 -11.61
N LEU A 41 -12.63 -1.29 -11.82
CA LEU A 41 -11.38 -1.69 -11.20
C LEU A 41 -10.34 -1.93 -12.29
N ASP A 42 -9.14 -1.40 -12.10
CA ASP A 42 -8.02 -1.63 -13.01
C ASP A 42 -6.99 -2.53 -12.32
N THR A 43 -6.82 -3.74 -12.86
CA THR A 43 -5.94 -4.77 -12.32
C THR A 43 -4.51 -4.66 -12.84
N SER A 44 -4.12 -3.54 -13.45
CA SER A 44 -2.76 -3.26 -13.95
C SER A 44 -1.77 -3.00 -12.82
N ILE A 45 -1.75 -3.89 -11.82
CA ILE A 45 -0.90 -3.82 -10.65
C ILE A 45 -0.06 -5.08 -10.53
N THR A 46 1.05 -5.00 -9.81
CA THR A 46 1.88 -6.16 -9.48
C THR A 46 2.54 -5.97 -8.12
N VAL A 47 3.21 -7.00 -7.63
CA VAL A 47 3.83 -7.03 -6.31
C VAL A 47 5.29 -7.40 -6.45
N LEU A 48 6.17 -6.58 -5.86
CA LEU A 48 7.58 -6.88 -5.72
C LEU A 48 7.89 -7.15 -4.24
N LYS A 49 7.92 -8.42 -3.86
CA LYS A 49 8.34 -8.83 -2.52
C LYS A 49 9.86 -8.91 -2.44
N LEU A 50 10.45 -8.10 -1.57
CA LEU A 50 11.89 -8.12 -1.35
C LEU A 50 12.32 -9.30 -0.50
N PHE A 51 13.47 -9.88 -0.82
CA PHE A 51 14.13 -10.91 -0.02
C PHE A 51 15.64 -10.76 -0.17
N PRO A 52 16.44 -11.20 0.82
CA PRO A 52 17.89 -11.19 0.70
C PRO A 52 18.35 -11.94 -0.55
N GLY A 53 19.15 -11.29 -1.40
CA GLY A 53 19.62 -11.87 -2.66
C GLY A 53 18.71 -11.66 -3.88
N ILE A 54 17.66 -10.83 -3.78
CA ILE A 54 16.86 -10.44 -4.95
C ILE A 54 17.76 -9.90 -6.07
N SER A 55 17.60 -10.43 -7.28
CA SER A 55 18.47 -10.12 -8.40
C SER A 55 17.92 -8.98 -9.26
N PRO A 56 18.79 -8.27 -10.01
CA PRO A 56 18.35 -7.27 -10.99
C PRO A 56 17.32 -7.81 -11.98
N MET A 57 17.48 -9.06 -12.43
CA MET A 57 16.57 -9.70 -13.39
C MET A 57 15.15 -9.85 -12.85
N VAL A 58 14.98 -10.21 -11.58
CA VAL A 58 13.65 -10.31 -10.94
C VAL A 58 13.01 -8.93 -10.87
N VAL A 59 13.76 -7.91 -10.44
CA VAL A 59 13.26 -6.52 -10.36
C VAL A 59 12.87 -6.00 -11.74
N ASP A 60 13.70 -6.26 -12.77
CA ASP A 60 13.44 -5.88 -14.15
C ASP A 60 12.18 -6.56 -14.70
N SER A 61 11.98 -7.86 -14.43
CA SER A 61 10.78 -8.57 -14.87
C SER A 61 9.48 -7.93 -14.36
N VAL A 62 9.49 -7.40 -13.13
CA VAL A 62 8.32 -6.73 -12.54
C VAL A 62 8.10 -5.36 -13.16
N PHE A 63 9.12 -4.48 -13.18
CA PHE A 63 8.96 -3.11 -13.69
C PHE A 63 8.79 -3.03 -15.21
N GLN A 64 9.28 -4.01 -15.96
CA GLN A 64 9.18 -4.05 -17.42
C GLN A 64 7.98 -4.86 -17.91
N THR A 65 7.14 -5.39 -17.02
CA THR A 65 5.90 -6.07 -17.42
C THR A 65 4.99 -5.05 -18.15
N PRO A 66 4.64 -5.29 -19.42
CA PRO A 66 3.84 -4.36 -20.20
C PRO A 66 2.49 -4.07 -19.55
N GLY A 67 2.11 -2.79 -19.51
CA GLY A 67 0.81 -2.35 -19.02
C GLY A 67 0.70 -2.15 -17.52
N ILE A 68 1.72 -2.50 -16.71
CA ILE A 68 1.72 -2.22 -15.26
C ILE A 68 1.69 -0.71 -15.01
N LYS A 69 0.75 -0.29 -14.15
CA LYS A 69 0.55 1.10 -13.71
C LYS A 69 0.93 1.33 -12.26
N ALA A 70 0.86 0.29 -11.41
CA ALA A 70 1.28 0.38 -10.02
C ALA A 70 1.98 -0.89 -9.51
N VAL A 71 2.92 -0.72 -8.58
CA VAL A 71 3.65 -1.79 -7.91
C VAL A 71 3.53 -1.64 -6.41
N ILE A 72 3.09 -2.69 -5.74
CA ILE A 72 3.24 -2.81 -4.28
C ILE A 72 4.64 -3.34 -4.01
N LEU A 73 5.48 -2.50 -3.42
CA LEU A 73 6.83 -2.86 -3.01
C LEU A 73 6.77 -3.34 -1.55
N GLU A 74 6.79 -4.65 -1.36
CA GLU A 74 6.81 -5.27 -0.03
C GLU A 74 8.25 -5.24 0.54
N THR A 75 8.50 -4.38 1.53
CA THR A 75 9.82 -4.12 2.11
C THR A 75 9.97 -4.67 3.54
N PHE A 76 11.21 -4.65 4.06
CA PHE A 76 11.49 -5.17 5.40
C PHE A 76 11.15 -4.16 6.50
N GLY A 77 10.60 -4.65 7.61
CA GLY A 77 10.43 -3.86 8.84
C GLY A 77 9.63 -2.58 8.59
N SER A 78 10.20 -1.42 8.91
CA SER A 78 9.51 -0.14 8.78
C SER A 78 9.60 0.49 7.38
N GLY A 79 9.85 -0.28 6.31
CA GLY A 79 9.93 0.27 4.95
C GLY A 79 11.27 0.12 4.23
N ASN A 80 12.18 -0.74 4.71
CA ASN A 80 13.57 -0.78 4.26
C ASN A 80 13.78 -1.68 3.04
N ALA A 81 14.50 -1.17 2.04
CA ALA A 81 14.88 -1.89 0.83
C ALA A 81 16.42 -1.86 0.61
N PRO A 82 16.96 -2.64 -0.35
CA PRO A 82 18.36 -2.55 -0.75
C PRO A 82 18.76 -1.13 -1.15
N SER A 83 19.87 -0.64 -0.59
CA SER A 83 20.45 0.67 -0.92
C SER A 83 21.38 0.64 -2.14
N SER A 84 21.55 -0.53 -2.76
CA SER A 84 22.40 -0.69 -3.95
C SER A 84 21.93 0.21 -5.09
N GLN A 85 22.88 0.92 -5.73
CA GLN A 85 22.56 1.87 -6.80
C GLN A 85 21.79 1.25 -7.97
N TRP A 86 22.08 -0.01 -8.32
CA TRP A 86 21.38 -0.70 -9.41
C TRP A 86 19.88 -0.85 -9.15
N PHE A 87 19.48 -1.01 -7.88
CA PHE A 87 18.09 -1.18 -7.45
C PHE A 87 17.38 0.17 -7.45
N LEU A 88 17.98 1.17 -6.79
CA LEU A 88 17.42 2.52 -6.72
C LEU A 88 17.24 3.15 -8.10
N LYS A 89 18.17 2.89 -9.03
CA LYS A 89 18.05 3.33 -10.43
C LYS A 89 16.82 2.73 -11.12
N ARG A 90 16.53 1.44 -10.91
CA ARG A 90 15.35 0.77 -11.49
C ARG A 90 14.05 1.32 -10.92
N VAL A 91 14.00 1.51 -9.61
CA VAL A 91 12.86 2.15 -8.92
C VAL A 91 12.60 3.55 -9.49
N LYS A 92 13.65 4.37 -9.59
CA LYS A 92 13.56 5.72 -10.15
C LYS A 92 13.10 5.72 -11.62
N ASN A 93 13.65 4.83 -12.45
CA ASN A 93 13.25 4.70 -13.85
C ASN A 93 11.76 4.30 -14.00
N ALA A 94 11.27 3.38 -13.16
CA ALA A 94 9.86 2.98 -13.18
C ALA A 94 8.93 4.17 -12.83
N ILE A 95 9.31 4.97 -11.85
CA ILE A 95 8.57 6.18 -11.45
C ILE A 95 8.60 7.24 -12.57
N GLU A 96 9.74 7.42 -13.24
CA GLU A 96 9.86 8.31 -14.42
C GLU A 96 8.96 7.85 -15.58
N GLN A 97 8.69 6.54 -15.69
CA GLN A 97 7.72 5.95 -16.61
C GLN A 97 6.26 6.02 -16.11
N LYS A 98 6.00 6.76 -15.02
CA LYS A 98 4.69 6.92 -14.38
C LYS A 98 4.11 5.62 -13.82
N ILE A 99 4.95 4.68 -13.41
CA ILE A 99 4.53 3.55 -12.58
C ILE A 99 4.50 4.03 -11.13
N LEU A 100 3.33 3.96 -10.49
CA LEU A 100 3.20 4.28 -9.06
C LEU A 100 3.82 3.15 -8.23
N ILE A 101 4.67 3.48 -7.26
CA ILE A 101 5.25 2.49 -6.35
C ILE A 101 4.81 2.80 -4.92
N LEU A 102 4.07 1.87 -4.32
CA LEU A 102 3.59 1.97 -2.94
C LEU A 102 4.39 1.02 -2.04
N ASN A 103 5.11 1.57 -1.07
CA ASN A 103 5.89 0.80 -0.10
C ASN A 103 4.97 0.26 1.01
N VAL A 104 4.90 -1.06 1.14
CA VAL A 104 4.12 -1.77 2.17
C VAL A 104 5.08 -2.67 2.94
N THR A 105 4.90 -2.80 4.26
CA THR A 105 5.74 -3.68 5.06
C THR A 105 5.36 -5.16 4.86
N GLN A 106 6.36 -6.04 4.87
CA GLN A 106 6.14 -7.50 4.95
C GLN A 106 5.71 -7.96 6.36
N CYS A 107 5.86 -7.11 7.37
CA CYS A 107 5.45 -7.42 8.74
C CYS A 107 3.93 -7.47 8.84
N LYS A 108 3.39 -8.41 9.62
CA LYS A 108 1.94 -8.52 9.86
C LYS A 108 1.36 -7.30 10.58
N ALA A 109 2.15 -6.72 11.49
CA ALA A 109 1.79 -5.55 12.28
C ALA A 109 2.85 -4.45 12.13
N GLY A 110 2.44 -3.22 12.36
CA GLY A 110 3.24 -2.01 12.15
C GLY A 110 3.00 -1.40 10.77
N GLY A 111 3.89 -0.50 10.37
CA GLY A 111 3.76 0.22 9.11
C GLY A 111 5.09 0.74 8.60
N VAL A 112 5.01 1.36 7.43
CA VAL A 112 6.12 2.01 6.75
C VAL A 112 6.32 3.42 7.30
N ASP A 113 7.52 3.66 7.80
CA ASP A 113 8.05 4.96 8.19
C ASP A 113 9.37 5.17 7.45
N MET A 114 9.28 5.80 6.27
CA MET A 114 10.44 6.04 5.41
C MET A 114 11.36 7.16 5.93
N ASP A 115 10.96 7.92 6.96
CA ASP A 115 11.79 8.97 7.55
C ASP A 115 12.68 8.44 8.68
N LYS A 116 12.37 7.24 9.21
CA LYS A 116 13.08 6.63 10.34
C LYS A 116 14.52 6.21 10.05
N TYR A 117 14.80 5.76 8.82
CA TYR A 117 16.11 5.21 8.44
C TYR A 117 16.54 5.69 7.05
N GLU A 118 17.85 5.73 6.81
CA GLU A 118 18.46 6.19 5.55
C GLU A 118 17.92 5.45 4.33
N ASN A 119 17.72 4.12 4.43
CA ASN A 119 17.22 3.32 3.31
C ASN A 119 15.79 3.71 2.90
N GLY A 120 14.92 4.04 3.87
CA GLY A 120 13.59 4.56 3.60
C GLY A 120 13.64 5.93 2.92
N LEU A 121 14.54 6.81 3.37
CA LEU A 121 14.74 8.13 2.76
C LEU A 121 15.18 8.03 1.30
N LEU A 122 15.99 7.04 0.94
CA LEU A 122 16.41 6.80 -0.45
C LEU A 122 15.22 6.42 -1.35
N LEU A 123 14.31 5.57 -0.87
CA LEU A 123 13.07 5.24 -1.60
C LEU A 123 12.15 6.46 -1.74
N LYS A 124 11.95 7.20 -0.65
CA LYS A 124 11.14 8.42 -0.64
C LYS A 124 11.68 9.45 -1.63
N LYS A 125 13.01 9.67 -1.64
CA LYS A 125 13.70 10.55 -2.61
C LYS A 125 13.59 10.04 -4.06
N ALA A 126 13.50 8.73 -4.27
CA ALA A 126 13.26 8.17 -5.60
C ALA A 126 11.81 8.36 -6.08
N GLY A 127 10.88 8.74 -5.20
CA GLY A 127 9.47 8.99 -5.49
C GLY A 127 8.53 7.84 -5.08
N VAL A 128 9.01 6.88 -4.31
CA VAL A 128 8.17 5.82 -3.72
C VAL A 128 7.27 6.43 -2.65
N LEU A 129 6.02 6.00 -2.60
CA LEU A 129 5.01 6.49 -1.65
C LEU A 129 4.91 5.56 -0.43
N SER A 130 4.54 6.12 0.73
CA SER A 130 4.34 5.32 1.93
C SER A 130 2.95 4.70 1.94
N GLY A 131 2.88 3.37 2.09
CA GLY A 131 1.64 2.68 2.44
C GLY A 131 1.25 2.84 3.91
N LYS A 132 2.10 3.47 4.73
CA LYS A 132 1.86 3.64 6.17
C LYS A 132 1.55 2.29 6.84
N ASP A 133 0.46 2.17 7.57
CA ASP A 133 0.01 0.95 8.26
C ASP A 133 -1.03 0.14 7.47
N ILE A 134 -1.18 0.40 6.16
CA ILE A 134 -2.09 -0.38 5.31
C ILE A 134 -1.67 -1.85 5.26
N THR A 135 -2.66 -2.75 5.23
CA THR A 135 -2.39 -4.17 4.94
C THR A 135 -2.09 -4.38 3.45
N PHE A 136 -1.43 -5.49 3.13
CA PHE A 136 -1.19 -5.88 1.74
C PHE A 136 -2.50 -5.99 0.94
N GLU A 137 -3.51 -6.65 1.49
CA GLU A 137 -4.80 -6.87 0.84
C GLU A 137 -5.56 -5.55 0.62
N ALA A 138 -5.50 -4.63 1.59
CA ALA A 138 -6.11 -3.31 1.45
C ALA A 138 -5.35 -2.45 0.42
N ALA A 139 -4.03 -2.55 0.33
CA ALA A 139 -3.24 -1.88 -0.70
C ALA A 139 -3.60 -2.38 -2.11
N VAL A 140 -3.77 -3.69 -2.29
CA VAL A 140 -4.25 -4.28 -3.56
C VAL A 140 -5.60 -3.70 -3.95
N ALA A 141 -6.59 -3.76 -3.05
CA ALA A 141 -7.94 -3.26 -3.32
C ALA A 141 -7.94 -1.75 -3.61
N LYS A 142 -7.19 -0.98 -2.82
CA LYS A 142 -7.09 0.47 -2.95
C LYS A 142 -6.47 0.89 -4.28
N LEU A 143 -5.40 0.24 -4.71
CA LEU A 143 -4.76 0.56 -5.99
C LEU A 143 -5.68 0.21 -7.17
N MET A 144 -6.32 -0.96 -7.16
CA MET A 144 -7.27 -1.35 -8.21
C MET A 144 -8.43 -0.36 -8.33
N PHE A 145 -8.98 0.06 -7.18
CA PHE A 145 -10.05 1.04 -7.09
C PHE A 145 -9.60 2.41 -7.63
N LEU A 146 -8.48 2.93 -7.15
CA LEU A 146 -8.00 4.27 -7.52
C LEU A 146 -7.57 4.35 -8.99
N LEU A 147 -6.97 3.28 -9.54
CA LEU A 147 -6.64 3.22 -10.96
C LEU A 147 -7.91 3.17 -11.84
N GLY A 148 -8.94 2.46 -11.39
CA GLY A 148 -10.25 2.41 -12.07
C GLY A 148 -10.96 3.77 -12.13
N LYS A 149 -10.60 4.73 -11.27
CA LYS A 149 -11.10 6.13 -11.33
C LYS A 149 -10.55 6.93 -12.49
N GLY A 150 -9.48 6.48 -13.16
CA GLY A 150 -8.88 7.20 -14.27
C GLY A 150 -8.22 8.53 -13.87
N TYR A 151 -7.76 8.64 -12.62
CA TYR A 151 -7.04 9.83 -12.17
C TYR A 151 -5.74 10.05 -12.97
N ASP A 152 -5.36 11.31 -13.13
CA ASP A 152 -4.00 11.64 -13.54
C ASP A 152 -3.00 11.18 -12.47
N PHE A 153 -1.73 11.06 -12.85
CA PHE A 153 -0.69 10.52 -11.98
C PHE A 153 -0.49 11.32 -10.69
N ASP A 154 -0.60 12.65 -10.72
CA ASP A 154 -0.40 13.48 -9.52
C ASP A 154 -1.56 13.38 -8.55
N THR A 155 -2.78 13.31 -9.07
CA THR A 155 -3.98 13.03 -8.27
C THR A 155 -3.91 11.62 -7.67
N LEU A 156 -3.52 10.62 -8.46
CA LEU A 156 -3.38 9.24 -7.99
C LEU A 156 -2.40 9.12 -6.81
N LYS A 157 -1.23 9.79 -6.89
CA LYS A 157 -0.25 9.82 -5.78
C LYS A 157 -0.86 10.40 -4.49
N LYS A 158 -1.64 11.48 -4.59
CA LYS A 158 -2.29 12.09 -3.41
C LYS A 158 -3.36 11.18 -2.81
N GLN A 159 -4.15 10.52 -3.65
CA GLN A 159 -5.24 9.66 -3.22
C GLN A 159 -4.72 8.38 -2.55
N VAL A 160 -3.60 7.80 -3.01
CA VAL A 160 -3.10 6.54 -2.42
C VAL A 160 -2.59 6.71 -1.00
N GLU A 161 -2.03 7.88 -0.64
CA GLU A 161 -1.53 8.17 0.72
C GLU A 161 -2.62 8.60 1.71
N SER A 162 -3.83 8.90 1.21
CA SER A 162 -4.97 9.38 2.00
C SER A 162 -5.92 8.23 2.37
N SER A 163 -6.36 8.13 3.63
CA SER A 163 -7.32 7.10 4.05
C SER A 163 -8.69 7.31 3.40
N ILE A 164 -9.27 6.26 2.81
CA ILE A 164 -10.57 6.32 2.11
C ILE A 164 -11.67 5.69 2.96
N SER A 165 -11.38 4.56 3.61
CA SER A 165 -12.35 3.75 4.35
C SER A 165 -11.80 3.23 5.68
N GLY A 166 -10.76 3.88 6.21
CA GLY A 166 -10.12 3.49 7.47
C GLY A 166 -9.02 2.44 7.30
N GLU A 167 -8.54 2.23 6.07
CA GLU A 167 -7.47 1.28 5.77
C GLU A 167 -6.07 1.77 6.17
N ILE A 168 -5.96 3.06 6.52
CA ILE A 168 -4.78 3.72 7.08
C ILE A 168 -5.22 4.47 8.34
N SER A 169 -4.48 4.33 9.45
CA SER A 169 -4.81 4.95 10.74
C SER A 169 -3.78 5.96 11.28
N ILE A 170 -2.65 6.13 10.58
CA ILE A 170 -1.55 7.05 10.95
C ILE A 170 -1.33 8.20 9.97
#